data_AF-A0A8S4BB42-F1
#
_entry.id   AF-A0A8S4BB42-F1
#
_cell.length_a   1.000
_cell.length_b   1.000
_cell.length_c   1.000
_cell.angle_alpha   90.00
_cell.angle_beta   90.00
_cell.angle_gamma   90.00
#
_symmetry.space_group_name_H-M   'P 1'
#
loop_
_entity.id
_entity.type
_entity.pdbx_description
1 polymer ?
#
loop_
_entity_poly.entity_id
_entity_poly.type
_entity_poly.pdbx_seq_one_letter_code
_entity_poly.pdbx_strand_id
1 'polypeptide(L)'
;MESSPSHLRELDLEDRTPYQPSAGAEPNSRTRILRRGLQSPNCELEVLRLRLEGLSEADCELFASALRSAPPCMKELELTDCDLSGPGVQFVCFPLQSPDHQLAALRLKESKVPDQVYEAVASALKRSPSHLRRLELVWWDSGDLGDSGASLLSAGLRSPTCELQTLSLYGCSLSGSSFSPLVSALEANPSHLLDLNLGWNPLQDSGVMELCGFLRSPRLENCSLTAVSCSLLVSALRSGPARLENLDLSWNELKDSGVKELCSFLEDPSCRLQTLGSVPVCLVTPEHTGEETPEPRTQTTLGSGFWAGSGGPTAGFTHSAVSRAVLKVRFAQQAGS
;
A
#
# COMPACT_ATOMS: atom_id res chain seq x y z
N MET A 1 -21.14 -36.31 -15.81
CA MET A 1 -20.82 -35.07 -16.54
C MET A 1 -20.04 -34.19 -15.58
N GLU A 2 -18.73 -34.38 -15.57
CA GLU A 2 -17.80 -33.58 -14.77
C GLU A 2 -17.71 -32.20 -15.43
N SER A 3 -18.12 -31.15 -14.73
CA SER A 3 -17.84 -29.78 -15.14
C SER A 3 -16.33 -29.58 -15.02
N SER A 4 -15.60 -29.66 -16.14
CA SER A 4 -14.18 -29.33 -16.18
C SER A 4 -13.98 -27.91 -15.60
N PRO A 5 -13.01 -27.68 -14.71
CA PRO A 5 -12.77 -26.38 -14.08
C PRO A 5 -12.07 -25.39 -15.03
N SER A 6 -12.40 -25.42 -16.32
CA SER A 6 -11.72 -24.71 -17.41
C SER A 6 -11.94 -23.19 -17.43
N HIS A 7 -12.43 -22.59 -16.35
CA HIS A 7 -12.75 -21.16 -16.28
C HIS A 7 -12.26 -20.48 -15.00
N LEU A 8 -11.47 -21.16 -14.16
CA LEU A 8 -10.96 -20.56 -12.93
C LEU A 8 -9.88 -19.51 -13.27
N ARG A 9 -10.23 -18.23 -13.13
CA ARG A 9 -9.32 -17.09 -13.36
C ARG A 9 -8.65 -16.58 -12.10
N GLU A 10 -9.21 -16.89 -10.94
CA GLU A 10 -8.70 -16.44 -9.65
C GLU A 10 -8.68 -17.61 -8.69
N LEU A 11 -7.52 -17.84 -8.07
CA LEU A 11 -7.32 -18.86 -7.06
C LEU A 11 -6.77 -18.19 -5.83
N ASP A 12 -7.55 -18.26 -4.76
CA ASP A 12 -7.21 -17.71 -3.46
C ASP A 12 -7.09 -18.85 -2.46
N LEU A 13 -5.88 -19.03 -1.93
CA LEU A 13 -5.54 -20.02 -0.91
C LEU A 13 -4.93 -19.34 0.32
N GLU A 14 -5.45 -18.18 0.73
CA GLU A 14 -5.01 -17.46 1.94
C GLU A 14 -5.54 -18.04 3.27
N ASP A 15 -6.20 -19.19 3.25
CA ASP A 15 -6.93 -19.74 4.40
C ASP A 15 -6.02 -19.98 5.63
N ARG A 16 -6.43 -19.43 6.79
CA ARG A 16 -5.65 -19.33 8.04
C ARG A 16 -5.62 -20.62 8.86
N THR A 17 -5.89 -21.78 8.25
CA THR A 17 -5.86 -23.05 9.00
C THR A 17 -4.43 -23.30 9.48
N PRO A 18 -4.15 -23.30 10.80
CA PRO A 18 -2.80 -23.46 11.31
C PRO A 18 -2.24 -24.81 10.86
N TYR A 19 -1.15 -24.79 10.09
CA TYR A 19 -0.49 -26.00 9.62
C TYR A 19 0.75 -26.27 10.46
N GLN A 20 0.82 -27.45 11.08
CA GLN A 20 2.03 -27.94 11.72
C GLN A 20 2.77 -28.86 10.75
N PRO A 21 3.91 -28.44 10.17
CA PRO A 21 4.69 -29.32 9.32
C PRO A 21 5.37 -30.41 10.17
N SER A 22 5.20 -31.68 9.80
CA SER A 22 6.04 -32.76 10.30
C SER A 22 7.37 -32.76 9.54
N ALA A 23 8.48 -32.58 10.25
CA ALA A 23 9.82 -32.61 9.68
C ALA A 23 10.08 -33.93 8.91
N GLY A 24 10.48 -33.84 7.64
CA GLY A 24 10.79 -34.99 6.79
C GLY A 24 9.64 -35.57 5.98
N ALA A 25 8.47 -34.92 5.93
CA ALA A 25 7.35 -35.37 5.11
C ALA A 25 7.51 -35.03 3.63
N GLU A 26 6.93 -35.87 2.78
CA GLU A 26 6.76 -35.59 1.36
C GLU A 26 6.15 -34.21 1.08
N PRO A 27 6.39 -33.64 -0.11
CA PRO A 27 5.78 -32.38 -0.51
C PRO A 27 4.27 -32.37 -0.27
N ASN A 28 3.80 -31.30 0.36
CA ASN A 28 2.41 -31.16 0.76
C ASN A 28 1.51 -31.40 -0.47
N SER A 29 0.43 -32.15 -0.24
CA SER A 29 -0.64 -32.36 -1.21
C SER A 29 -1.10 -31.05 -1.86
N ARG A 30 -1.15 -29.93 -1.11
CA ARG A 30 -1.46 -28.58 -1.62
C ARG A 30 -0.47 -28.14 -2.70
N THR A 31 0.84 -28.17 -2.43
CA THR A 31 1.89 -27.80 -3.38
C THR A 31 1.83 -28.64 -4.66
N ARG A 32 1.57 -29.95 -4.51
CA ARG A 32 1.46 -30.87 -5.65
C ARG A 32 0.22 -30.62 -6.51
N ILE A 33 -0.92 -30.34 -5.89
CA ILE A 33 -2.17 -30.00 -6.58
C ILE A 33 -2.00 -28.67 -7.31
N LEU A 34 -1.46 -27.66 -6.63
CA LEU A 34 -1.20 -26.35 -7.21
C LEU A 34 -0.26 -26.45 -8.43
N ARG A 35 0.83 -27.22 -8.31
CA ARG A 35 1.73 -27.49 -9.44
C ARG A 35 1.01 -28.13 -10.62
N ARG A 36 0.19 -29.16 -10.38
CA ARG A 36 -0.59 -29.81 -11.46
C ARG A 36 -1.57 -28.84 -12.11
N GLY A 37 -2.21 -27.97 -11.32
CA GLY A 37 -3.13 -26.95 -11.82
C GLY A 37 -2.44 -25.91 -12.69
N LEU A 38 -1.33 -25.35 -12.22
CA LEU A 38 -0.55 -24.33 -12.95
C LEU A 38 0.09 -24.89 -14.23
N GLN A 39 0.47 -26.18 -14.24
CA GLN A 39 1.06 -26.84 -15.41
C GLN A 39 0.00 -27.40 -16.38
N SER A 40 -1.28 -27.28 -16.06
CA SER A 40 -2.35 -27.70 -16.97
C SER A 40 -2.32 -26.83 -18.23
N PRO A 41 -2.37 -27.40 -19.45
CA PRO A 41 -2.39 -26.62 -20.69
C PRO A 41 -3.64 -25.74 -20.83
N ASN A 42 -4.70 -26.04 -20.07
CA ASN A 42 -5.95 -25.30 -20.05
C ASN A 42 -6.06 -24.37 -18.83
N CYS A 43 -4.94 -24.03 -18.19
CA CYS A 43 -4.95 -23.13 -17.04
C CYS A 43 -5.19 -21.69 -17.51
N GLU A 44 -6.37 -21.14 -17.18
CA GLU A 44 -6.76 -19.75 -17.47
C GLU A 44 -6.54 -18.81 -16.28
N LEU A 45 -5.68 -19.21 -15.33
CA LEU A 45 -5.48 -18.48 -14.08
C LEU A 45 -4.80 -17.13 -14.33
N GLU A 46 -5.46 -16.05 -13.94
CA GLU A 46 -4.96 -14.68 -14.04
C GLU A 46 -4.44 -14.16 -12.69
N VAL A 47 -5.06 -14.59 -11.58
CA VAL A 47 -4.76 -14.13 -10.23
C VAL A 47 -4.47 -15.33 -9.33
N LEU A 48 -3.31 -15.32 -8.69
CA LEU A 48 -2.90 -16.33 -7.73
C LEU A 48 -2.58 -15.66 -6.38
N ARG A 49 -3.38 -15.95 -5.36
CA ARG A 49 -3.11 -15.52 -3.97
C ARG A 49 -2.85 -16.72 -3.10
N LEU A 50 -1.74 -16.69 -2.37
CA LEU A 50 -1.27 -17.82 -1.59
C LEU A 50 -0.75 -17.36 -0.23
N ARG A 51 -1.10 -18.14 0.79
CA ARG A 51 -0.43 -18.16 2.07
C ARG A 51 0.35 -19.46 2.21
N LEU A 52 1.68 -19.38 2.34
CA LEU A 52 2.55 -20.56 2.38
C LEU A 52 3.40 -20.58 3.65
N GLU A 53 2.79 -21.03 4.74
CA GLU A 53 3.46 -21.18 6.03
C GLU A 53 4.17 -22.55 6.15
N GLY A 54 5.39 -22.55 6.69
CA GLY A 54 6.08 -23.77 7.11
C GLY A 54 6.42 -24.74 5.97
N LEU A 55 6.69 -24.23 4.76
CA LEU A 55 7.13 -25.05 3.63
C LEU A 55 8.49 -25.72 3.91
N SER A 56 8.61 -27.00 3.52
CA SER A 56 9.92 -27.65 3.45
C SER A 56 10.72 -27.14 2.25
N GLU A 57 12.03 -27.37 2.23
CA GLU A 57 12.87 -27.02 1.07
C GLU A 57 12.38 -27.68 -0.23
N ALA A 58 11.96 -28.94 -0.15
CA ALA A 58 11.40 -29.69 -1.28
C ALA A 58 10.04 -29.12 -1.75
N ASP A 59 9.22 -28.62 -0.83
CA ASP A 59 7.99 -27.89 -1.19
C ASP A 59 8.31 -26.60 -1.93
N CYS A 60 9.29 -25.83 -1.44
CA CYS A 60 9.72 -24.61 -2.10
C CYS A 60 10.24 -24.91 -3.52
N GLU A 61 11.10 -25.91 -3.71
CA GLU A 61 11.58 -26.28 -5.04
C GLU A 61 10.44 -26.67 -5.99
N LEU A 62 9.48 -27.47 -5.51
CA LEU A 62 8.33 -27.87 -6.31
C LEU A 62 7.43 -26.69 -6.66
N PHE A 63 7.20 -25.78 -5.72
CA PHE A 63 6.40 -24.58 -5.98
C PHE A 63 7.11 -23.62 -6.94
N ALA A 64 8.40 -23.40 -6.77
CA ALA A 64 9.21 -22.62 -7.69
C ALA A 64 9.18 -23.21 -9.11
N SER A 65 9.24 -24.54 -9.25
CA SER A 65 9.09 -25.21 -10.55
C SER A 65 7.70 -25.02 -11.17
N ALA A 66 6.66 -24.94 -10.34
CA ALA A 66 5.29 -24.66 -10.76
C ALA A 66 5.18 -23.24 -11.32
N LEU A 67 5.69 -22.25 -10.59
CA LEU A 67 5.68 -20.85 -11.01
C LEU A 67 6.54 -20.59 -12.24
N ARG A 68 7.67 -21.28 -12.38
CA ARG A 68 8.47 -21.23 -13.63
C ARG A 68 7.66 -21.65 -14.85
N SER A 69 6.75 -22.59 -14.66
CA SER A 69 5.90 -23.16 -15.71
C SER A 69 4.49 -22.58 -15.68
N ALA A 70 4.27 -21.48 -14.93
CA ALA A 70 2.95 -20.88 -14.80
C ALA A 70 2.46 -20.36 -16.16
N PRO A 71 1.13 -20.30 -16.36
CA PRO A 71 0.59 -19.90 -17.63
C PRO A 71 0.86 -18.40 -17.87
N PRO A 72 1.13 -18.00 -19.13
CA PRO A 72 1.41 -16.60 -19.48
C PRO A 72 0.22 -15.66 -19.23
N CYS A 73 -1.00 -16.21 -19.00
CA CYS A 73 -2.16 -15.42 -18.62
C CYS A 73 -2.13 -14.93 -17.17
N MET A 74 -1.23 -15.44 -16.32
CA MET A 74 -1.09 -15.00 -14.93
C MET A 74 -0.56 -13.57 -14.89
N LYS A 75 -1.35 -12.66 -14.31
CA LYS A 75 -1.08 -11.22 -14.24
C LYS A 75 -0.85 -10.73 -12.82
N GLU A 76 -1.42 -11.40 -11.83
CA GLU A 76 -1.28 -10.99 -10.43
C GLU A 76 -0.81 -12.15 -9.56
N LEU A 77 0.21 -11.89 -8.74
CA LEU A 77 0.74 -12.81 -7.75
C LEU A 77 0.73 -12.12 -6.39
N GLU A 78 0.03 -12.73 -5.44
CA GLU A 78 0.06 -12.35 -4.03
C GLU A 78 0.62 -13.49 -3.18
N LEU A 79 1.67 -13.17 -2.44
CA LEU A 79 2.31 -14.07 -1.48
C LEU A 79 2.20 -13.44 -0.09
N THR A 80 1.52 -14.16 0.80
CA THR A 80 1.28 -13.74 2.17
C THR A 80 1.95 -14.71 3.13
N ASP A 81 2.73 -14.21 4.09
CA ASP A 81 3.37 -15.04 5.12
C ASP A 81 4.27 -16.15 4.54
N CYS A 82 4.98 -15.82 3.45
CA CYS A 82 5.87 -16.74 2.75
C CYS A 82 7.32 -16.47 3.14
N ASP A 83 8.09 -17.51 3.43
CA ASP A 83 9.55 -17.40 3.54
C ASP A 83 10.15 -17.34 2.12
N LEU A 84 10.62 -16.14 1.73
CA LEU A 84 11.26 -15.93 0.44
C LEU A 84 12.79 -16.03 0.52
N SER A 85 13.33 -16.71 1.54
CA SER A 85 14.75 -17.05 1.62
C SER A 85 15.07 -18.38 0.93
N GLY A 86 16.36 -18.64 0.66
CA GLY A 86 16.80 -19.89 0.03
C GLY A 86 16.09 -20.17 -1.30
N PRO A 87 15.46 -21.35 -1.50
CA PRO A 87 14.68 -21.63 -2.71
C PRO A 87 13.42 -20.75 -2.87
N GLY A 88 12.90 -20.16 -1.78
CA GLY A 88 11.70 -19.31 -1.79
C GLY A 88 11.86 -18.03 -2.61
N VAL A 89 13.09 -17.53 -2.76
CA VAL A 89 13.44 -16.38 -3.63
C VAL A 89 12.87 -16.57 -5.04
N GLN A 90 12.86 -17.82 -5.51
CA GLN A 90 12.44 -18.16 -6.86
C GLN A 90 10.93 -17.99 -7.10
N PHE A 91 10.12 -17.86 -6.04
CA PHE A 91 8.70 -17.61 -6.18
C PHE A 91 8.42 -16.26 -6.83
N VAL A 92 9.31 -15.29 -6.59
CA VAL A 92 9.21 -13.95 -7.16
C VAL A 92 10.13 -13.81 -8.36
N CYS A 93 11.34 -14.37 -8.32
CA CYS A 93 12.30 -14.21 -9.40
C CYS A 93 11.83 -14.85 -10.73
N PHE A 94 11.25 -16.05 -10.74
CA PHE A 94 10.83 -16.65 -12.02
C PHE A 94 9.73 -15.86 -12.73
N PRO A 95 8.62 -15.46 -12.07
CA PRO A 95 7.60 -14.67 -12.73
C PRO A 95 8.10 -13.31 -13.22
N LEU A 96 9.06 -12.68 -12.52
CA LEU A 96 9.61 -11.38 -12.90
C LEU A 96 10.67 -11.45 -14.01
N GLN A 97 11.42 -12.55 -14.09
CA GLN A 97 12.51 -12.71 -15.07
C GLN A 97 12.03 -13.35 -16.38
N SER A 98 10.92 -14.08 -16.36
CA SER A 98 10.39 -14.73 -17.55
C SER A 98 9.92 -13.70 -18.58
N PRO A 99 10.39 -13.76 -19.84
CA PRO A 99 9.95 -12.83 -20.89
C PRO A 99 8.50 -13.07 -21.31
N ASP A 100 7.97 -14.28 -21.09
CA ASP A 100 6.62 -14.67 -21.48
C ASP A 100 5.58 -14.31 -20.41
N HIS A 101 6.02 -14.07 -19.16
CA HIS A 101 5.16 -13.64 -18.07
C HIS A 101 4.99 -12.13 -18.10
N GLN A 102 3.75 -11.67 -18.20
CA GLN A 102 3.39 -10.26 -18.13
C GLN A 102 2.80 -9.92 -16.76
N LEU A 103 3.55 -10.21 -15.70
CA LEU A 103 3.10 -9.94 -14.34
C LEU A 103 2.88 -8.43 -14.15
N ALA A 104 1.62 -8.06 -13.97
CA ALA A 104 1.16 -6.68 -13.84
C ALA A 104 1.06 -6.23 -12.38
N ALA A 105 0.81 -7.17 -11.46
CA ALA A 105 0.78 -6.89 -10.03
C ALA A 105 1.56 -7.93 -9.22
N LEU A 106 2.39 -7.45 -8.30
CA LEU A 106 3.06 -8.25 -7.29
C LEU A 106 2.71 -7.70 -5.91
N ARG A 107 2.23 -8.57 -5.03
CA ARG A 107 1.89 -8.24 -3.65
C ARG A 107 2.63 -9.20 -2.72
N LEU A 108 3.48 -8.66 -1.85
CA LEU A 108 4.17 -9.41 -0.80
C LEU A 108 3.68 -8.88 0.54
N LYS A 109 3.01 -9.73 1.32
CA LYS A 109 2.41 -9.37 2.61
C LYS A 109 3.01 -10.23 3.71
N GLU A 110 3.39 -9.62 4.83
CA GLU A 110 3.92 -10.32 6.02
C GLU A 110 5.01 -11.36 5.69
N SER A 111 5.74 -11.18 4.59
CA SER A 111 6.70 -12.17 4.08
C SER A 111 8.10 -11.76 4.48
N LYS A 112 8.98 -12.73 4.72
CA LYS A 112 10.41 -12.45 4.94
C LYS A 112 11.09 -12.36 3.58
N VAL A 113 11.59 -11.17 3.24
CA VAL A 113 12.02 -10.86 1.87
C VAL A 113 13.50 -10.46 1.88
N PRO A 114 14.42 -11.30 1.37
CA PRO A 114 15.83 -10.95 1.29
C PRO A 114 16.10 -9.93 0.16
N ASP A 115 17.24 -9.23 0.23
CA ASP A 115 17.66 -8.23 -0.75
C ASP A 115 17.60 -8.71 -2.21
N GLN A 116 17.89 -9.98 -2.44
CA GLN A 116 17.83 -10.63 -3.76
C GLN A 116 16.46 -10.48 -4.44
N VAL A 117 15.38 -10.49 -3.66
CA VAL A 117 14.03 -10.28 -4.18
C VAL A 117 13.84 -8.82 -4.58
N TYR A 118 14.31 -7.87 -3.77
CA TYR A 118 14.25 -6.43 -4.11
C TYR A 118 15.10 -6.10 -5.34
N GLU A 119 16.27 -6.73 -5.49
CA GLU A 119 17.09 -6.63 -6.70
C GLU A 119 16.38 -7.17 -7.94
N ALA A 120 15.68 -8.30 -7.81
CA ALA A 120 14.88 -8.87 -8.89
C ALA A 120 13.72 -7.96 -9.28
N VAL A 121 13.01 -7.40 -8.30
CA VAL A 121 11.95 -6.39 -8.52
C VAL A 121 12.53 -5.15 -9.21
N ALA A 122 13.63 -4.60 -8.70
CA ALA A 122 14.28 -3.44 -9.31
C ALA A 122 14.73 -3.70 -10.76
N SER A 123 15.22 -4.91 -11.03
CA SER A 123 15.58 -5.35 -12.39
C SER A 123 14.36 -5.46 -13.30
N ALA A 124 13.24 -5.98 -12.80
CA ALA A 124 11.99 -6.05 -13.53
C ALA A 124 11.42 -4.65 -13.85
N LEU A 125 11.53 -3.70 -12.93
CA LEU A 125 11.14 -2.30 -13.14
C LEU A 125 11.99 -1.61 -14.23
N LYS A 126 13.27 -2.00 -14.36
CA LYS A 126 14.19 -1.49 -15.40
C LYS A 126 13.96 -2.10 -16.78
N ARG A 127 13.24 -3.22 -16.90
CA ARG A 127 13.00 -3.87 -18.19
C ARG A 127 12.21 -2.97 -19.14
N SER A 128 12.36 -3.25 -20.43
CA SER A 128 11.61 -2.60 -21.50
C SER A 128 10.99 -3.66 -22.40
N PRO A 129 9.65 -3.81 -22.44
CA PRO A 129 8.67 -3.11 -21.59
C PRO A 129 8.69 -3.64 -20.15
N SER A 130 8.47 -2.75 -19.18
CA SER A 130 8.07 -3.17 -17.83
C SER A 130 6.57 -3.46 -17.87
N HIS A 131 6.15 -4.63 -17.38
CA HIS A 131 4.73 -4.99 -17.28
C HIS A 131 4.14 -4.70 -15.89
N LEU A 132 5.00 -4.59 -14.88
CA LEU A 132 4.59 -4.32 -13.51
C LEU A 132 3.98 -2.91 -13.41
N ARG A 133 2.70 -2.84 -13.06
CA ARG A 133 1.95 -1.59 -12.82
C ARG A 133 1.65 -1.39 -11.34
N ARG A 134 1.64 -2.47 -10.55
CA ARG A 134 1.38 -2.44 -9.11
C ARG A 134 2.41 -3.27 -8.35
N LEU A 135 3.03 -2.64 -7.35
CA LEU A 135 3.90 -3.29 -6.39
C LEU A 135 3.40 -2.93 -4.99
N GLU A 136 3.03 -3.94 -4.21
CA GLU A 136 2.67 -3.74 -2.81
C GLU A 136 3.51 -4.62 -1.91
N LEU A 137 4.23 -3.98 -1.02
CA LEU A 137 5.01 -4.60 0.04
C LEU A 137 4.39 -4.09 1.36
N VAL A 138 3.79 -5.01 2.12
CA VAL A 138 2.94 -4.66 3.28
C VAL A 138 3.33 -5.51 4.47
N TRP A 139 3.60 -4.84 5.59
CA TRP A 139 3.84 -5.49 6.88
C TRP A 139 3.02 -4.81 7.98
N TRP A 140 2.60 -5.62 8.96
CA TRP A 140 1.87 -5.16 10.13
C TRP A 140 2.74 -5.18 11.40
N ASP A 141 3.80 -6.00 11.42
CA ASP A 141 4.74 -6.10 12.54
C ASP A 141 6.19 -6.08 12.01
N SER A 142 6.88 -4.95 12.21
CA SER A 142 8.26 -4.64 11.78
C SER A 142 8.67 -5.23 10.41
N GLY A 143 8.40 -4.50 9.33
CA GLY A 143 8.81 -4.93 7.98
C GLY A 143 10.32 -5.05 7.81
N ASP A 144 10.73 -5.96 6.91
CA ASP A 144 12.12 -6.34 6.63
C ASP A 144 12.71 -5.60 5.40
N LEU A 145 11.99 -4.61 4.84
CA LEU A 145 12.49 -3.82 3.70
C LEU A 145 13.63 -2.90 4.14
N GLY A 146 13.37 -2.08 5.18
CA GLY A 146 14.31 -1.08 5.67
C GLY A 146 14.79 -0.09 4.60
N ASP A 147 15.79 0.72 4.96
CA ASP A 147 16.33 1.74 4.05
C ASP A 147 17.15 1.14 2.90
N SER A 148 17.78 -0.02 3.11
CA SER A 148 18.57 -0.72 2.07
C SER A 148 17.68 -1.24 0.94
N GLY A 149 16.60 -1.95 1.27
CA GLY A 149 15.64 -2.44 0.29
C GLY A 149 14.93 -1.30 -0.44
N ALA A 150 14.56 -0.22 0.27
CA ALA A 150 13.99 0.98 -0.34
C ALA A 150 14.94 1.62 -1.36
N SER A 151 16.25 1.65 -1.07
CA SER A 151 17.27 2.15 -2.00
C SER A 151 17.38 1.29 -3.26
N LEU A 152 17.33 -0.05 -3.13
CA LEU A 152 17.31 -0.98 -4.26
C LEU A 152 16.08 -0.74 -5.16
N LEU A 153 14.88 -0.63 -4.57
CA LEU A 153 13.65 -0.35 -5.31
C LEU A 153 13.70 1.00 -6.00
N SER A 154 14.24 2.02 -5.33
CA SER A 154 14.42 3.36 -5.89
C SER A 154 15.31 3.35 -7.14
N ALA A 155 16.34 2.51 -7.18
CA ALA A 155 17.16 2.34 -8.39
C ALA A 155 16.35 1.78 -9.57
N GLY A 156 15.32 0.97 -9.32
CA GLY A 156 14.37 0.49 -10.34
C GLY A 156 13.42 1.58 -10.82
N LEU A 157 12.81 2.31 -9.89
CA LEU A 157 11.84 3.39 -10.15
C LEU A 157 12.45 4.54 -10.96
N ARG A 158 13.76 4.81 -10.76
CA ARG A 158 14.52 5.81 -11.52
C ARG A 158 14.58 5.53 -13.02
N SER A 159 14.34 4.28 -13.45
CA SER A 159 14.40 3.93 -14.88
C SER A 159 13.32 4.67 -15.67
N PRO A 160 13.64 5.29 -16.81
CA PRO A 160 12.65 5.98 -17.65
C PRO A 160 11.66 5.00 -18.32
N THR A 161 11.94 3.70 -18.31
CA THR A 161 11.05 2.63 -18.81
C THR A 161 10.12 2.06 -17.75
N CYS A 162 10.25 2.53 -16.51
CA CYS A 162 9.41 2.10 -15.40
C CYS A 162 8.03 2.77 -15.53
N GLU A 163 7.00 1.95 -15.70
CA GLU A 163 5.61 2.40 -15.83
C GLU A 163 4.77 2.07 -14.58
N LEU A 164 5.41 1.92 -13.43
CA LEU A 164 4.72 1.57 -12.19
C LEU A 164 3.73 2.68 -11.80
N GLN A 165 2.47 2.31 -11.57
CA GLN A 165 1.37 3.22 -11.25
C GLN A 165 1.03 3.25 -9.77
N THR A 166 1.17 2.10 -9.10
CA THR A 166 0.86 1.95 -7.68
C THR A 166 2.07 1.35 -6.96
N LEU A 167 2.52 2.04 -5.92
CA LEU A 167 3.55 1.57 -5.00
C LEU A 167 3.02 1.65 -3.57
N SER A 168 2.99 0.52 -2.86
CA SER A 168 2.73 0.48 -1.42
C SER A 168 3.94 -0.09 -0.71
N LEU A 169 4.50 0.68 0.23
CA LEU A 169 5.56 0.29 1.16
C LEU A 169 5.06 0.43 2.59
N TYR A 170 3.90 -0.15 2.88
CA TYR A 170 3.22 0.03 4.17
C TYR A 170 3.91 -0.78 5.25
N GLY A 171 4.25 -0.17 6.38
CA GLY A 171 4.87 -0.88 7.51
C GLY A 171 6.29 -1.41 7.23
N CYS A 172 6.97 -0.86 6.23
CA CYS A 172 8.28 -1.32 5.75
C CYS A 172 9.49 -0.94 6.60
N SER A 173 9.28 -0.37 7.81
CA SER A 173 10.33 0.15 8.69
C SER A 173 11.22 1.22 8.02
N LEU A 174 10.64 2.06 7.18
CA LEU A 174 11.35 3.13 6.48
C LEU A 174 11.69 4.29 7.41
N SER A 175 12.93 4.77 7.34
CA SER A 175 13.36 6.00 8.02
C SER A 175 13.45 7.17 7.04
N GLY A 176 13.72 8.37 7.57
CA GLY A 176 14.02 9.54 6.74
C GLY A 176 15.14 9.33 5.71
N SER A 177 16.05 8.36 5.93
CA SER A 177 17.16 8.06 5.00
C SER A 177 16.69 7.40 3.70
N SER A 178 15.58 6.65 3.73
CA SER A 178 15.00 6.01 2.54
C SER A 178 14.39 7.00 1.54
N PHE A 179 14.08 8.22 1.98
CA PHE A 179 13.39 9.21 1.15
C PHE A 179 14.25 9.78 0.03
N SER A 180 15.49 10.18 0.32
CA SER A 180 16.32 10.84 -0.69
C SER A 180 16.49 9.97 -1.95
N PRO A 181 16.76 8.66 -1.84
CA PRO A 181 16.72 7.76 -2.99
C PRO A 181 15.36 7.69 -3.69
N LEU A 182 14.26 7.58 -2.93
CA LEU A 182 12.91 7.43 -3.47
C LEU A 182 12.44 8.69 -4.20
N VAL A 183 12.57 9.86 -3.57
CA VAL A 183 12.28 11.17 -4.15
C VAL A 183 13.11 11.37 -5.42
N SER A 184 14.42 11.15 -5.35
CA SER A 184 15.29 11.34 -6.51
C SER A 184 14.96 10.37 -7.67
N ALA A 185 14.42 9.19 -7.37
CA ALA A 185 13.90 8.28 -8.38
C ALA A 185 12.60 8.80 -9.01
N LEU A 186 11.68 9.33 -8.21
CA LEU A 186 10.42 9.93 -8.68
C LEU A 186 10.65 11.21 -9.48
N GLU A 187 11.62 12.04 -9.10
CA GLU A 187 12.02 13.23 -9.87
C GLU A 187 12.61 12.88 -11.24
N ALA A 188 13.39 11.80 -11.30
CA ALA A 188 13.96 11.32 -12.55
C ALA A 188 12.92 10.70 -13.49
N ASN A 189 11.81 10.18 -12.95
CA ASN A 189 10.71 9.59 -13.70
C ASN A 189 9.31 10.02 -13.20
N PRO A 190 8.92 11.30 -13.40
CA PRO A 190 7.83 11.94 -12.67
C PRO A 190 6.41 11.65 -13.18
N SER A 191 6.22 10.77 -14.17
CA SER A 191 4.96 10.72 -14.94
C SER A 191 4.11 9.46 -14.81
N HIS A 192 4.60 8.40 -14.15
CA HIS A 192 3.91 7.11 -14.12
C HIS A 192 3.29 6.74 -12.77
N LEU A 193 3.89 7.14 -11.64
CA LEU A 193 3.38 6.78 -10.32
C LEU A 193 2.19 7.68 -9.93
N LEU A 194 1.02 7.07 -9.77
CA LEU A 194 -0.24 7.75 -9.45
C LEU A 194 -0.56 7.62 -7.96
N ASP A 195 -0.34 6.43 -7.40
CA ASP A 195 -0.69 6.09 -6.03
C ASP A 195 0.56 5.64 -5.27
N LEU A 196 0.87 6.31 -4.16
CA LEU A 196 1.96 5.97 -3.25
C LEU A 196 1.41 5.79 -1.84
N ASN A 197 1.66 4.64 -1.23
CA ASN A 197 1.32 4.39 0.17
C ASN A 197 2.58 4.13 0.98
N LEU A 198 2.89 5.02 1.92
CA LEU A 198 4.00 4.89 2.87
C LEU A 198 3.50 4.81 4.31
N GLY A 199 2.22 4.50 4.52
CA GLY A 199 1.64 4.45 5.85
C GLY A 199 2.40 3.50 6.79
N TRP A 200 2.34 3.80 8.09
CA TRP A 200 2.97 3.01 9.15
C TRP A 200 4.49 2.91 9.04
N ASN A 201 5.13 3.98 8.58
CA ASN A 201 6.58 4.14 8.62
C ASN A 201 6.93 5.40 9.40
N PRO A 202 7.94 5.41 10.30
CA PRO A 202 8.31 6.59 11.08
C PRO A 202 9.09 7.63 10.25
N LEU A 203 8.41 8.21 9.25
CA LEU A 203 8.99 9.13 8.26
C LEU A 203 9.39 10.48 8.87
N GLN A 204 8.65 10.93 9.90
CA GLN A 204 8.80 12.25 10.53
C GLN A 204 8.57 13.41 9.55
N ASP A 205 8.73 14.65 10.02
CA ASP A 205 8.42 15.84 9.22
C ASP A 205 9.36 16.06 8.03
N SER A 206 10.59 15.54 8.08
CA SER A 206 11.59 15.71 7.01
C SER A 206 11.21 14.99 5.71
N GLY A 207 10.53 13.84 5.80
CA GLY A 207 10.17 13.04 4.63
C GLY A 207 9.06 13.68 3.76
N VAL A 208 8.17 14.47 4.36
CA VAL A 208 6.97 14.97 3.68
C VAL A 208 7.28 16.10 2.68
N MET A 209 8.30 16.91 2.96
CA MET A 209 8.65 18.08 2.13
C MET A 209 8.90 17.71 0.66
N GLU A 210 9.50 16.55 0.43
CA GLU A 210 10.02 16.17 -0.88
C GLU A 210 9.00 15.37 -1.73
N LEU A 211 8.02 14.71 -1.12
CA LEU A 211 7.07 13.85 -1.85
C LEU A 211 5.85 14.59 -2.42
N CYS A 212 5.43 15.67 -1.78
CA CYS A 212 4.08 16.22 -2.02
C CYS A 212 3.97 17.07 -3.30
N GLY A 213 5.09 17.32 -3.99
CA GLY A 213 5.12 17.99 -5.28
C GLY A 213 4.73 17.10 -6.48
N PHE A 214 4.76 15.77 -6.33
CA PHE A 214 4.75 14.85 -7.48
C PHE A 214 3.55 13.90 -7.53
N LEU A 215 2.87 13.65 -6.42
CA LEU A 215 1.92 12.55 -6.28
C LEU A 215 0.46 13.00 -6.40
N ARG A 216 -0.37 12.15 -7.00
CA ARG A 216 -1.84 12.35 -7.09
C ARG A 216 -2.56 11.89 -5.82
N SER A 217 -2.15 10.73 -5.27
CA SER A 217 -2.82 10.11 -4.12
C SER A 217 -1.84 9.51 -3.07
N PRO A 218 -1.00 10.32 -2.40
CA PRO A 218 -0.16 9.87 -1.29
C PRO A 218 -0.99 9.47 -0.06
N ARG A 219 -0.62 8.33 0.54
CA ARG A 219 -1.10 7.88 1.85
C ARG A 219 0.07 7.86 2.83
N LEU A 220 -0.02 8.69 3.86
CA LEU A 220 0.99 8.93 4.90
C LEU A 220 0.38 8.69 6.30
N GLU A 221 -0.49 7.70 6.40
CA GLU A 221 -1.14 7.29 7.66
C GLU A 221 -0.10 6.83 8.68
N ASN A 222 -0.20 7.30 9.94
CA ASN A 222 0.72 6.91 11.02
C ASN A 222 2.21 7.01 10.64
N CYS A 223 2.60 8.18 10.12
CA CYS A 223 3.96 8.44 9.65
C CYS A 223 4.82 9.26 10.63
N SER A 224 4.37 9.40 11.88
CA SER A 224 4.98 10.28 12.89
C SER A 224 5.05 11.76 12.46
N LEU A 225 4.05 12.20 11.70
CA LEU A 225 3.96 13.59 11.23
C LEU A 225 3.37 14.50 12.31
N THR A 226 3.85 15.74 12.36
CA THR A 226 3.39 16.75 13.31
C THR A 226 2.72 17.93 12.61
N ALA A 227 2.33 18.96 13.38
CA ALA A 227 1.84 20.22 12.85
C ALA A 227 2.79 20.87 11.83
N VAL A 228 4.12 20.66 11.98
CA VAL A 228 5.12 21.22 11.05
C VAL A 228 4.92 20.67 9.64
N SER A 229 4.65 19.37 9.50
CA SER A 229 4.32 18.75 8.21
C SER A 229 3.09 19.37 7.56
N CYS A 230 2.08 19.79 8.34
CA CYS A 230 0.88 20.42 7.79
C CYS A 230 1.20 21.75 7.11
N SER A 231 2.04 22.58 7.71
CA SER A 231 2.45 23.85 7.12
C SER A 231 3.26 23.66 5.84
N LEU A 232 4.15 22.67 5.85
CA LEU A 232 4.97 22.31 4.70
C LEU A 232 4.11 21.77 3.55
N LEU A 233 3.16 20.90 3.85
CA LEU A 233 2.18 20.38 2.91
C LEU A 233 1.38 21.50 2.25
N VAL A 234 0.82 22.40 3.06
CA VAL A 234 0.00 23.53 2.56
C VAL A 234 0.83 24.45 1.67
N SER A 235 2.08 24.73 2.04
CA SER A 235 3.01 25.52 1.22
C SER A 235 3.33 24.84 -0.11
N ALA A 236 3.65 23.54 -0.09
CA ALA A 236 3.93 22.76 -1.30
C ALA A 236 2.70 22.70 -2.23
N LEU A 237 1.50 22.57 -1.67
CA LEU A 237 0.25 22.50 -2.44
C LEU A 237 -0.15 23.83 -3.06
N ARG A 238 0.18 24.96 -2.42
CA ARG A 238 -0.04 26.31 -2.97
C ARG A 238 0.95 26.67 -4.08
N SER A 239 2.18 26.16 -4.01
CA SER A 239 3.28 26.54 -4.89
C SER A 239 3.48 25.61 -6.09
N GLY A 240 2.97 24.37 -6.04
CA GLY A 240 3.24 23.34 -7.03
C GLY A 240 2.18 23.19 -8.13
N PRO A 241 2.51 22.52 -9.25
CA PRO A 241 1.54 22.06 -10.26
C PRO A 241 0.72 20.85 -9.77
N ALA A 242 0.54 20.71 -8.46
CA ALA A 242 0.13 19.47 -7.81
C ALA A 242 -1.20 18.94 -8.38
N ARG A 243 -1.17 17.68 -8.81
CA ARG A 243 -2.36 16.89 -9.18
C ARG A 243 -2.94 16.17 -7.96
N LEU A 244 -2.68 16.69 -6.76
CA LEU A 244 -3.07 16.03 -5.51
C LEU A 244 -4.59 16.01 -5.39
N GLU A 245 -5.18 14.84 -5.55
CA GLU A 245 -6.62 14.60 -5.47
C GLU A 245 -6.99 13.93 -4.15
N ASN A 246 -6.11 13.08 -3.60
CA ASN A 246 -6.38 12.37 -2.36
C ASN A 246 -5.18 12.43 -1.44
N LEU A 247 -5.39 12.73 -0.16
CA LEU A 247 -4.34 12.74 0.84
C LEU A 247 -4.82 12.04 2.10
N ASP A 248 -4.05 11.10 2.62
CA ASP A 248 -4.34 10.45 3.90
C ASP A 248 -3.23 10.74 4.90
N LEU A 249 -3.56 11.49 5.96
CA LEU A 249 -2.71 11.82 7.10
C LEU A 249 -3.28 11.24 8.41
N SER A 250 -4.22 10.29 8.33
CA SER A 250 -4.82 9.69 9.53
C SER A 250 -3.77 9.09 10.46
N TRP A 251 -4.11 8.98 11.75
CA TRP A 251 -3.22 8.44 12.79
C TRP A 251 -1.88 9.18 12.96
N ASN A 252 -1.79 10.44 12.54
CA ASN A 252 -0.68 11.34 12.88
C ASN A 252 -1.09 12.34 13.98
N GLU A 253 -0.13 12.77 14.79
CA GLU A 253 -0.32 13.77 15.85
C GLU A 253 -0.20 15.19 15.31
N LEU A 254 -1.10 15.54 14.37
CA LEU A 254 -1.05 16.83 13.65
C LEU A 254 -1.35 18.06 14.54
N LYS A 255 -1.98 17.83 15.71
CA LYS A 255 -2.51 18.86 16.63
C LYS A 255 -3.56 19.76 15.97
N ASP A 256 -4.29 20.52 16.80
CA ASP A 256 -5.32 21.45 16.30
C ASP A 256 -4.75 22.52 15.36
N SER A 257 -3.51 22.97 15.59
CA SER A 257 -2.85 23.97 14.76
C SER A 257 -2.59 23.46 13.34
N GLY A 258 -2.07 22.23 13.19
CA GLY A 258 -1.80 21.66 11.87
C GLY A 258 -3.07 21.38 11.09
N VAL A 259 -4.11 20.92 11.78
CA VAL A 259 -5.44 20.73 11.16
C VAL A 259 -6.05 22.05 10.72
N LYS A 260 -6.05 23.09 11.55
CA LYS A 260 -6.59 24.42 11.18
C LYS A 260 -5.96 24.92 9.90
N GLU A 261 -4.65 24.69 9.73
CA GLU A 261 -3.95 25.07 8.52
C GLU A 261 -4.38 24.25 7.30
N LEU A 262 -4.54 22.92 7.43
CA LEU A 262 -5.11 22.08 6.37
C LEU A 262 -6.52 22.53 6.00
N CYS A 263 -7.39 22.81 6.99
CA CYS A 263 -8.74 23.33 6.76
C CYS A 263 -8.71 24.66 5.98
N SER A 264 -7.83 25.59 6.36
CA SER A 264 -7.69 26.87 5.66
C SER A 264 -7.27 26.71 4.19
N PHE A 265 -6.51 25.66 3.87
CA PHE A 265 -6.15 25.32 2.49
C PHE A 265 -7.31 24.67 1.73
N LEU A 266 -8.15 23.87 2.38
CA LEU A 266 -9.35 23.28 1.75
C LEU A 266 -10.38 24.34 1.34
N GLU A 267 -10.40 25.48 2.03
CA GLU A 267 -11.23 26.64 1.68
C GLU A 267 -10.65 27.46 0.51
N ASP A 268 -9.40 27.22 0.13
CA ASP A 268 -8.76 27.93 -0.97
C ASP A 268 -9.39 27.52 -2.32
N PRO A 269 -9.84 28.46 -3.17
CA PRO A 269 -10.41 28.15 -4.48
C PRO A 269 -9.46 27.40 -5.41
N SER A 270 -8.15 27.46 -5.17
CA SER A 270 -7.13 26.73 -5.92
C SER A 270 -6.96 25.27 -5.48
N CYS A 271 -7.59 24.87 -4.37
CA CYS A 271 -7.53 23.51 -3.87
C CYS A 271 -8.11 22.52 -4.90
N ARG A 272 -7.42 21.39 -5.11
CA ARG A 272 -7.87 20.30 -6.00
C ARG A 272 -8.10 18.98 -5.27
N LEU A 273 -7.89 18.97 -3.95
CA LEU A 273 -8.14 17.81 -3.11
C LEU A 273 -9.62 17.45 -3.16
N GLN A 274 -9.90 16.19 -3.44
CA GLN A 274 -11.22 15.57 -3.38
C GLN A 274 -11.44 14.90 -2.03
N THR A 275 -10.40 14.25 -1.50
CA THR A 275 -10.46 13.59 -0.19
C THR A 275 -9.27 13.92 0.69
N LEU A 276 -9.55 14.18 1.96
CA LEU A 276 -8.57 14.27 3.04
C LEU A 276 -8.94 13.27 4.13
N GLY A 277 -8.12 12.23 4.30
CA GLY A 277 -8.12 11.38 5.48
C GLY A 277 -7.33 12.06 6.58
N SER A 278 -7.95 12.36 7.70
CA SER A 278 -7.27 12.78 8.93
C SER A 278 -8.06 12.24 10.12
N VAL A 279 -7.44 12.18 11.30
CA VAL A 279 -8.17 11.85 12.53
C VAL A 279 -9.35 12.84 12.68
N PRO A 280 -10.54 12.41 13.18
CA PRO A 280 -11.68 13.31 13.28
C PRO A 280 -11.31 14.49 14.14
N VAL A 281 -11.36 15.67 13.53
CA VAL A 281 -11.23 16.93 14.25
C VAL A 281 -12.59 17.23 14.82
N CYS A 282 -12.63 17.31 16.15
CA CYS A 282 -13.68 17.97 16.87
C CYS A 282 -14.04 19.26 16.13
N LEU A 283 -15.30 19.35 15.73
CA LEU A 283 -16.02 20.55 15.32
C LEU A 283 -15.20 21.81 15.61
N VAL A 284 -14.69 22.47 14.58
CA VAL A 284 -14.41 23.91 14.69
C VAL A 284 -15.78 24.54 14.90
N THR A 285 -16.27 24.56 16.14
CA THR A 285 -17.32 25.48 16.52
C THR A 285 -16.69 26.86 16.35
N PRO A 286 -17.29 27.76 15.56
CA PRO A 286 -16.89 29.16 15.63
C PRO A 286 -16.97 29.56 17.10
N GLU A 287 -15.85 30.00 17.66
CA GLU A 287 -15.84 30.60 18.98
C GLU A 287 -16.91 31.69 18.99
N HIS A 288 -17.88 31.50 19.87
CA HIS A 288 -18.97 32.44 20.08
C HIS A 288 -18.34 33.73 20.64
N THR A 289 -18.12 34.73 19.80
CA THR A 289 -18.24 36.11 20.27
C THR A 289 -19.72 36.31 20.51
N GLY A 290 -20.10 36.41 21.78
CA GLY A 290 -21.49 36.34 22.21
C GLY A 290 -22.35 37.41 21.56
N GLU A 291 -23.35 36.97 20.80
CA GLU A 291 -24.64 37.64 20.68
C GLU A 291 -25.68 36.60 20.26
N GLU A 292 -26.70 36.43 21.11
CA GLU A 292 -27.84 35.53 20.88
C GLU A 292 -28.68 36.02 19.70
N THR A 293 -29.08 35.11 18.78
CA THR A 293 -30.44 35.01 18.16
C THR A 293 -30.50 33.91 17.06
N PRO A 294 -31.69 33.39 16.70
CA PRO A 294 -31.90 31.96 16.41
C PRO A 294 -31.84 31.54 14.92
N GLU A 295 -31.70 30.22 14.73
CA GLU A 295 -31.57 29.41 13.49
C GLU A 295 -32.38 29.86 12.23
N PRO A 296 -31.95 29.39 11.03
CA PRO A 296 -32.58 28.17 10.49
C PRO A 296 -31.60 27.13 9.89
N ARG A 297 -31.76 25.88 10.36
CA ARG A 297 -31.67 24.57 9.69
C ARG A 297 -30.95 24.45 8.32
N THR A 298 -29.84 23.72 8.33
CA THR A 298 -29.60 22.60 7.38
C THR A 298 -28.90 21.46 8.11
N GLN A 299 -29.55 20.30 8.15
CA GLN A 299 -29.07 19.07 8.78
C GLN A 299 -27.94 18.43 7.97
N THR A 300 -26.79 18.17 8.60
CA THR A 300 -25.81 17.21 8.11
C THR A 300 -26.03 15.90 8.87
N THR A 301 -26.65 14.91 8.20
CA THR A 301 -26.88 13.59 8.78
C THR A 301 -25.58 12.77 8.72
N LEU A 302 -25.00 12.43 9.88
CA LEU A 302 -24.00 11.38 10.03
C LEU A 302 -24.63 10.22 10.79
N GLY A 303 -24.77 9.07 10.14
CA GLY A 303 -25.23 7.84 10.79
C GLY A 303 -24.08 7.20 11.57
N SER A 304 -24.22 7.09 12.89
CA SER A 304 -23.36 6.29 13.75
C SER A 304 -24.15 5.09 14.29
N GLY A 305 -23.67 3.88 14.05
CA GLY A 305 -24.19 2.63 14.63
C GLY A 305 -23.43 2.29 15.91
N PHE A 306 -24.20 2.10 17.00
CA PHE A 306 -23.81 1.67 18.35
C PHE A 306 -23.12 0.29 18.40
N TRP A 307 -22.22 0.07 19.38
CA TRP A 307 -22.26 -1.07 20.34
C TRP A 307 -21.45 -0.74 21.61
N ALA A 308 -22.01 -1.13 22.78
CA ALA A 308 -21.46 -0.95 24.12
C ALA A 308 -20.92 -2.29 24.68
N GLY A 309 -19.89 -2.25 25.53
CA GLY A 309 -19.39 -3.44 26.24
C GLY A 309 -18.16 -3.20 27.15
N SER A 310 -18.47 -2.87 28.40
CA SER A 310 -17.68 -2.88 29.66
C SER A 310 -16.41 -3.74 29.82
N GLY A 311 -15.38 -3.18 30.51
CA GLY A 311 -14.73 -3.84 31.66
C GLY A 311 -13.19 -3.81 31.80
N GLY A 312 -12.67 -2.94 32.68
CA GLY A 312 -11.53 -3.22 33.61
C GLY A 312 -10.08 -3.17 33.11
N PRO A 313 -9.09 -2.84 33.99
CA PRO A 313 -7.83 -2.22 33.57
C PRO A 313 -6.65 -3.20 33.47
N THR A 314 -5.93 -3.18 32.35
CA THR A 314 -4.56 -3.69 32.26
C THR A 314 -3.77 -2.84 31.28
N ALA A 315 -2.62 -2.36 31.73
CA ALA A 315 -1.62 -1.70 30.90
C ALA A 315 -1.26 -2.61 29.71
N GLY A 316 -1.63 -2.16 28.53
CA GLY A 316 -1.40 -2.83 27.26
C GLY A 316 -1.97 -1.91 26.19
N PHE A 317 -1.15 -1.56 25.20
CA PHE A 317 -1.57 -0.80 24.03
C PHE A 317 -2.71 -1.55 23.34
N THR A 318 -3.94 -1.27 23.75
CA THR A 318 -5.13 -1.74 23.06
C THR A 318 -5.36 -0.80 21.90
N HIS A 319 -5.52 -1.39 20.72
CA HIS A 319 -5.90 -0.76 19.47
C HIS A 319 -7.24 -0.04 19.70
N SER A 320 -7.18 1.18 20.23
CA SER A 320 -8.35 2.03 20.44
C SER A 320 -8.99 2.25 19.08
N ALA A 321 -10.29 1.95 18.99
CA ALA A 321 -11.11 2.20 17.81
C ALA A 321 -11.23 3.72 17.57
N VAL A 322 -10.15 4.35 17.11
CA VAL A 322 -10.21 5.71 16.57
C VAL A 322 -10.84 5.56 15.19
N SER A 323 -12.11 5.95 15.09
CA SER A 323 -12.84 5.92 13.84
C SER A 323 -12.14 6.83 12.82
N ARG A 324 -11.79 6.28 11.66
CA ARG A 324 -11.23 7.02 10.53
C ARG A 324 -12.24 8.08 10.07
N ALA A 325 -11.87 9.35 10.08
CA ALA A 325 -12.64 10.38 9.40
C ALA A 325 -12.08 10.59 7.98
N VAL A 326 -12.98 10.61 7.00
CA VAL A 326 -12.66 11.03 5.63
C VAL A 326 -13.48 12.26 5.34
N LEU A 327 -12.80 13.40 5.21
CA LEU A 327 -13.42 14.64 4.77
C LEU A 327 -13.50 14.63 3.24
N LYS A 328 -14.74 14.63 2.72
CA LYS A 328 -14.99 14.89 1.29
C LYS A 328 -15.04 16.39 1.07
N VAL A 329 -14.11 16.93 0.30
CA VAL A 329 -14.08 18.35 -0.06
C VAL A 329 -15.17 18.59 -1.10
N ARG A 330 -16.22 19.35 -0.75
CA ARG A 330 -17.25 19.76 -1.71
C ARG A 330 -16.97 21.20 -2.12
N PHE A 331 -16.61 21.41 -3.38
CA PHE A 331 -16.56 22.75 -3.96
C PHE A 331 -17.99 23.26 -4.14
N ALA A 332 -18.35 24.34 -3.45
CA ALA A 332 -19.47 25.16 -3.87
C ALA A 332 -19.04 25.85 -5.17
N GLN A 333 -19.44 25.32 -6.32
CA GLN A 333 -19.37 26.08 -7.56
C GLN A 333 -20.22 27.34 -7.35
N GLN A 334 -19.58 28.51 -7.24
CA GLN A 334 -20.28 29.77 -7.44
C GLN A 334 -20.85 29.73 -8.87
N ALA A 335 -22.17 29.58 -8.97
CA ALA A 335 -22.89 29.88 -10.19
C ALA A 335 -22.59 31.36 -10.52
N GLY A 336 -21.96 31.58 -11.67
CA GLY A 336 -21.64 32.90 -12.18
C GLY A 336 -22.90 33.77 -12.28
N SER A 337 -22.72 35.05 -11.99
CA SER A 337 -23.69 36.12 -12.27
C SER A 337 -23.60 36.56 -13.72
#